data_AF-A0A2N4YX32-F1
#
_entry.id   AF-A0A2N4YX32-F1
#
_cell.length_a   1.000
_cell.length_b   1.000
_cell.length_c   1.000
_cell.angle_alpha   90.00
_cell.angle_beta   90.00
_cell.angle_gamma   90.00
#
_symmetry.space_group_name_H-M   'P 1'
#
loop_
_entity.id
_entity.type
_entity.pdbx_description
1 polymer ?
#
loop_
_entity_poly.entity_id
_entity_poly.type
_entity_poly.pdbx_seq_one_letter_code
_entity_poly.pdbx_strand_id
1 'polypeptide(L)'
;VLLMSAPEGIALASGSHLQAVASENIYMTAGQNVELGAKKNITLAASEKISIFTETEGIEAIVAKGDLISQAQSGNIEVIAKQNISLTSTTEGMTFTAAKTLTFTCAGGAYIRLSGGNIELGCPGDIMMKQSKLLYSGPASMQSNIPELPDSGPQSMSFMLLDALGNAAPSTMKVSLFDSKSKEQIWSSAFNDGESGCFEPPESENFHAIIGDDKWTSLFSYNDEHDIEDETDDDLDFDEHGPQYDGELNEQDKE
;
A
#
# COMPACT_ATOMS: atom_id res chain seq x y z
N VAL A 1 -12.36 21.16 16.41
CA VAL A 1 -13.05 19.84 16.44
C VAL A 1 -14.46 20.01 15.91
N LEU A 2 -14.91 19.08 15.07
CA LEU A 2 -16.28 19.01 14.55
C LEU A 2 -16.85 17.62 14.88
N LEU A 3 -18.04 17.55 15.46
CA LEU A 3 -18.76 16.30 15.71
C LEU A 3 -20.12 16.36 15.01
N MET A 4 -20.42 15.34 14.21
CA MET A 4 -21.73 15.15 13.58
C MET A 4 -22.34 13.86 14.12
N SER A 5 -23.56 13.91 14.64
CA SER A 5 -24.27 12.75 15.16
C SER A 5 -25.77 12.91 14.90
N ALA A 6 -26.41 11.84 14.44
CA ALA A 6 -27.85 11.78 14.20
C ALA A 6 -28.34 10.34 14.44
N PRO A 7 -29.41 10.12 15.21
CA PRO A 7 -29.88 8.78 15.58
C PRO A 7 -30.37 7.95 14.40
N GLU A 8 -30.92 8.61 13.37
CA GLU A 8 -31.47 7.95 12.17
C GLU A 8 -30.54 8.00 10.95
N GLY A 9 -29.39 8.68 11.05
CA GLY A 9 -28.36 8.71 10.01
C GLY A 9 -27.96 10.09 9.48
N ILE A 10 -26.88 10.11 8.69
CA ILE A 10 -26.27 11.29 8.08
C ILE A 10 -26.05 10.98 6.59
N ALA A 11 -26.34 11.94 5.71
CA ALA A 11 -26.03 11.84 4.29
C ALA A 11 -25.13 13.01 3.85
N LEU A 12 -24.01 12.70 3.20
CA LEU A 12 -23.11 13.67 2.59
C LEU A 12 -23.17 13.48 1.07
N ALA A 13 -23.47 14.55 0.34
CA ALA A 13 -23.60 14.51 -1.12
C ALA A 13 -23.02 15.78 -1.75
N SER A 14 -22.48 15.63 -2.97
CA SER A 14 -21.93 16.73 -3.77
C SER A 14 -22.26 16.51 -5.24
N GLY A 15 -22.57 17.58 -5.96
CA GLY A 15 -22.80 17.54 -7.41
C GLY A 15 -21.52 17.47 -8.26
N SER A 16 -20.35 17.71 -7.64
CA SER A 16 -19.06 17.71 -8.33
C SER A 16 -18.09 16.69 -7.71
N HIS A 17 -17.62 16.93 -6.49
CA HIS A 17 -16.65 16.07 -5.81
C HIS A 17 -16.81 16.09 -4.29
N LEU A 18 -16.33 15.04 -3.63
CA LEU A 18 -16.23 14.92 -2.17
C LEU A 18 -14.84 14.35 -1.86
N GLN A 19 -14.12 14.97 -0.93
CA GLN A 19 -12.78 14.55 -0.50
C GLN A 19 -12.75 14.46 1.03
N ALA A 20 -12.15 13.39 1.55
CA ALA A 20 -11.85 13.22 2.96
C ALA A 20 -10.34 12.99 3.11
N VAL A 21 -9.68 13.81 3.91
CA VAL A 21 -8.22 13.79 4.12
C VAL A 21 -7.94 13.94 5.61
N ALA A 22 -6.98 13.18 6.12
CA ALA A 22 -6.42 13.33 7.46
C ALA A 22 -4.88 13.31 7.35
N SER A 23 -4.18 14.02 8.24
CA SER A 23 -2.72 13.98 8.33
C SER A 23 -2.20 12.66 8.91
N GLU A 24 -3.04 12.00 9.68
CA GLU A 24 -2.78 10.70 10.30
C GLU A 24 -3.78 9.69 9.74
N ASN A 25 -4.80 9.33 10.52
CA ASN A 25 -5.64 8.18 10.24
C ASN A 25 -7.08 8.57 9.84
N ILE A 26 -7.68 7.76 8.95
CA ILE A 26 -9.12 7.76 8.67
C ILE A 26 -9.68 6.40 9.09
N TYR A 27 -10.68 6.40 9.98
CA TYR A 27 -11.38 5.18 10.39
C TYR A 27 -12.80 5.15 9.83
N MET A 28 -13.19 4.02 9.25
CA MET A 28 -14.54 3.74 8.78
C MET A 28 -15.03 2.46 9.43
N THR A 29 -16.12 2.53 10.19
CA THR A 29 -16.66 1.39 10.91
C THR A 29 -18.18 1.38 10.78
N ALA A 30 -18.73 0.19 10.51
CA ALA A 30 -20.17 -0.02 10.42
C ALA A 30 -20.54 -1.27 11.24
N GLY A 31 -21.69 -1.25 11.90
CA GLY A 31 -22.23 -2.44 12.59
C GLY A 31 -22.83 -3.49 11.66
N GLN A 32 -22.95 -3.17 10.36
CA GLN A 32 -23.45 -4.07 9.32
C GLN A 32 -22.46 -4.04 8.15
N ASN A 33 -22.72 -3.25 7.11
CA ASN A 33 -21.94 -3.29 5.87
C ASN A 33 -21.23 -1.95 5.60
N VAL A 34 -20.08 -2.03 4.93
CA VAL A 34 -19.45 -0.91 4.24
C VAL A 34 -19.48 -1.22 2.75
N GLU A 35 -20.15 -0.38 1.96
CA GLU A 35 -20.29 -0.56 0.52
C GLU A 35 -19.58 0.57 -0.23
N LEU A 36 -18.66 0.20 -1.13
CA LEU A 36 -17.93 1.12 -1.99
C LEU A 36 -18.30 0.84 -3.44
N GLY A 37 -18.80 1.86 -4.14
CA GLY A 37 -19.26 1.72 -5.52
C GLY A 37 -18.85 2.91 -6.39
N ALA A 38 -18.43 2.63 -7.62
CA ALA A 38 -18.12 3.65 -8.61
C ALA A 38 -18.59 3.22 -10.00
N LYS A 39 -19.04 4.19 -10.81
CA LYS A 39 -19.42 3.94 -12.22
C LYS A 39 -18.23 3.64 -13.12
N LYS A 40 -17.05 4.17 -12.77
CA LYS A 40 -15.82 4.00 -13.55
C LYS A 40 -14.86 3.06 -12.81
N ASN A 41 -14.16 3.58 -11.80
CA ASN A 41 -13.07 2.86 -11.15
C ASN A 41 -13.14 3.02 -9.63
N ILE A 42 -12.74 1.99 -8.91
CA ILE A 42 -12.30 2.05 -7.52
C ILE A 42 -10.81 1.75 -7.54
N THR A 43 -10.00 2.57 -6.87
CA THR A 43 -8.55 2.41 -6.80
C THR A 43 -8.13 2.49 -5.34
N LEU A 44 -7.32 1.54 -4.92
CA LEU A 44 -6.76 1.45 -3.58
C LEU A 44 -5.24 1.46 -3.74
N ALA A 45 -4.56 2.35 -3.02
CA ALA A 45 -3.12 2.46 -3.01
C ALA A 45 -2.66 2.79 -1.60
N ALA A 46 -1.57 2.16 -1.18
CA ALA A 46 -0.89 2.42 0.08
C ALA A 46 0.63 2.33 -0.19
N SER A 47 1.43 3.13 0.51
CA SER A 47 2.89 3.07 0.42
C SER A 47 3.45 1.73 0.91
N GLU A 48 2.81 1.14 1.91
CA GLU A 48 3.35 -0.03 2.59
C GLU A 48 2.51 -1.30 2.40
N LYS A 49 1.22 -1.27 2.76
CA LYS A 49 0.40 -2.48 2.79
C LYS A 49 -1.08 -2.20 2.60
N ILE A 50 -1.72 -3.09 1.85
CA ILE A 50 -3.18 -3.29 1.85
C ILE A 50 -3.45 -4.66 2.47
N SER A 51 -4.31 -4.72 3.49
CA SER A 51 -4.70 -5.96 4.17
C SER A 51 -6.20 -6.17 4.10
N ILE A 52 -6.64 -7.35 3.67
CA ILE A 52 -8.06 -7.72 3.56
C ILE A 52 -8.27 -9.00 4.36
N PHE A 53 -9.23 -8.97 5.27
CA PHE A 53 -9.55 -10.08 6.16
C PHE A 53 -11.07 -10.24 6.33
N THR A 54 -11.49 -11.47 6.55
CA THR A 54 -12.88 -11.89 6.74
C THR A 54 -12.88 -13.06 7.72
N GLU A 55 -13.87 -13.12 8.60
CA GLU A 55 -13.96 -14.17 9.63
C GLU A 55 -14.80 -15.36 9.16
N THR A 56 -15.90 -15.10 8.46
CA THR A 56 -16.97 -16.11 8.27
C THR A 56 -17.15 -16.53 6.81
N GLU A 57 -17.42 -15.59 5.90
CA GLU A 57 -17.93 -15.93 4.56
C GLU A 57 -16.86 -15.93 3.45
N GLY A 58 -15.70 -15.32 3.68
CA GLY A 58 -14.61 -15.31 2.69
C GLY A 58 -14.47 -14.00 1.90
N ILE A 59 -13.64 -14.04 0.85
CA ILE A 59 -13.38 -12.94 -0.08
C ILE A 59 -13.80 -13.42 -1.48
N GLU A 60 -14.58 -12.61 -2.18
CA GLU A 60 -14.96 -12.84 -3.57
C GLU A 60 -14.35 -11.77 -4.48
N ALA A 61 -13.63 -12.20 -5.53
CA ALA A 61 -13.06 -11.32 -6.56
C ALA A 61 -13.61 -11.73 -7.93
N ILE A 62 -14.61 -11.01 -8.42
CA ILE A 62 -15.37 -11.36 -9.64
C ILE A 62 -15.18 -10.29 -10.71
N VAL A 63 -14.74 -10.71 -11.90
CA VAL A 63 -14.60 -9.84 -13.08
C VAL A 63 -15.59 -10.32 -14.15
N ALA A 64 -16.64 -9.53 -14.41
CA ALA A 64 -17.66 -9.90 -15.39
C ALA A 64 -17.14 -9.82 -16.85
N LYS A 65 -16.23 -8.89 -17.12
CA LYS A 65 -15.60 -8.70 -18.42
C LYS A 65 -14.20 -8.13 -18.23
N GLY A 66 -13.23 -8.66 -18.97
CA GLY A 66 -11.82 -8.31 -18.84
C GLY A 66 -11.08 -9.30 -17.95
N ASP A 67 -9.90 -8.89 -17.49
CA ASP A 67 -8.94 -9.78 -16.86
C ASP A 67 -8.84 -9.52 -15.35
N LEU A 68 -8.65 -10.60 -14.58
CA LEU A 68 -8.15 -10.51 -13.21
C LEU A 68 -6.62 -10.64 -13.26
N ILE A 69 -5.92 -9.58 -12.86
CA ILE A 69 -4.46 -9.55 -12.85
C ILE A 69 -3.98 -9.51 -11.40
N SER A 70 -3.15 -10.49 -11.02
CA SER A 70 -2.47 -10.54 -9.72
C SER A 70 -0.97 -10.65 -9.94
N GLN A 71 -0.19 -9.74 -9.36
CA GLN A 71 1.24 -9.62 -9.56
C GLN A 71 1.92 -9.17 -8.27
N ALA A 72 3.08 -9.77 -7.98
CA ALA A 72 4.07 -9.22 -7.06
C ALA A 72 5.29 -8.84 -7.91
N GLN A 73 5.61 -7.55 -8.02
CA GLN A 73 6.64 -7.07 -8.94
C GLN A 73 8.06 -7.33 -8.43
N SER A 74 8.26 -7.20 -7.12
CA SER A 74 9.53 -7.51 -6.44
C SER A 74 9.41 -8.63 -5.40
N GLY A 75 8.18 -9.02 -5.04
CA GLY A 75 7.88 -9.97 -3.98
C GLY A 75 7.41 -11.35 -4.46
N ASN A 76 6.91 -12.15 -3.53
CA ASN A 76 6.29 -13.45 -3.80
C ASN A 76 4.75 -13.34 -3.89
N ILE A 77 4.15 -14.28 -4.62
CA ILE A 77 2.72 -14.58 -4.50
C ILE A 77 2.61 -15.92 -3.78
N GLU A 78 1.90 -15.92 -2.64
CA GLU A 78 1.61 -17.11 -1.86
C GLU A 78 0.10 -17.39 -1.83
N VAL A 79 -0.29 -18.61 -2.21
CA VAL A 79 -1.68 -19.06 -2.21
C VAL A 79 -1.77 -20.35 -1.43
N ILE A 80 -2.35 -20.29 -0.23
CA ILE A 80 -2.50 -21.42 0.67
C ILE A 80 -3.98 -21.61 0.99
N ALA A 81 -4.45 -22.85 0.90
CA ALA A 81 -5.77 -23.25 1.35
C ALA A 81 -5.66 -24.49 2.26
N LYS A 82 -6.42 -24.50 3.36
CA LYS A 82 -6.52 -25.69 4.23
C LYS A 82 -7.22 -26.87 3.54
N GLN A 83 -8.13 -26.56 2.62
CA GLN A 83 -8.86 -27.55 1.83
C GLN A 83 -8.25 -27.63 0.43
N ASN A 84 -9.00 -27.24 -0.60
CA ASN A 84 -8.59 -27.40 -1.99
C ASN A 84 -8.25 -26.06 -2.64
N ILE A 85 -7.31 -26.08 -3.57
CA ILE A 85 -7.11 -25.02 -4.58
C ILE A 85 -7.57 -25.60 -5.92
N SER A 86 -8.43 -24.87 -6.64
CA SER A 86 -8.89 -25.24 -7.98
C SER A 86 -8.56 -24.13 -8.97
N LEU A 87 -7.84 -24.49 -10.04
CA LEU A 87 -7.55 -23.61 -11.17
C LEU A 87 -8.12 -24.28 -12.42
N THR A 88 -9.04 -23.60 -13.10
CA THR A 88 -9.77 -24.16 -14.25
C THR A 88 -9.91 -23.10 -15.34
N SER A 89 -9.44 -23.43 -16.55
CA SER A 89 -9.82 -22.74 -17.78
C SER A 89 -10.94 -23.53 -18.46
N THR A 90 -12.03 -22.86 -18.84
CA THR A 90 -13.22 -23.51 -19.42
C THR A 90 -13.20 -23.59 -20.95
N THR A 91 -12.38 -22.76 -21.61
CA THR A 91 -12.38 -22.65 -23.08
C THR A 91 -10.98 -22.82 -23.66
N GLU A 92 -9.97 -22.16 -23.07
CA GLU A 92 -8.59 -22.17 -23.56
C GLU A 92 -7.68 -23.02 -22.64
N GLY A 93 -6.38 -22.75 -22.64
CA GLY A 93 -5.39 -23.47 -21.81
C GLY A 93 -5.03 -22.80 -20.49
N MET A 94 -4.25 -23.53 -19.68
CA MET A 94 -3.50 -22.99 -18.53
C MET A 94 -2.01 -23.11 -18.81
N THR A 95 -1.22 -22.12 -18.39
CA THR A 95 0.23 -22.13 -18.55
C THR A 95 0.90 -21.82 -17.21
N PHE A 96 1.95 -22.57 -16.90
CA PHE A 96 2.80 -22.35 -15.73
C PHE A 96 4.23 -22.26 -16.23
N THR A 97 4.83 -21.08 -16.09
CA THR A 97 6.20 -20.79 -16.55
C THR A 97 7.02 -20.34 -15.36
N ALA A 98 8.25 -20.84 -15.24
CA ALA A 98 9.21 -20.43 -14.23
C ALA A 98 10.59 -20.25 -14.87
N ALA A 99 11.33 -19.22 -14.45
CA ALA A 99 12.68 -18.95 -14.97
C ALA A 99 13.71 -20.00 -14.51
N LYS A 100 13.55 -20.53 -13.29
CA LYS A 100 14.53 -21.44 -12.68
C LYS A 100 13.98 -22.85 -12.55
N THR A 101 12.89 -23.01 -11.80
CA THR A 101 12.35 -24.32 -11.44
C THR A 101 10.84 -24.28 -11.31
N LEU A 102 10.18 -25.32 -11.80
CA LEU A 102 8.76 -25.60 -11.54
C LEU A 102 8.67 -26.97 -10.85
N THR A 103 8.07 -27.02 -9.65
CA THR A 103 7.95 -28.26 -8.86
C THR A 103 6.51 -28.49 -8.42
N PHE A 104 5.99 -29.68 -8.70
CA PHE A 104 4.78 -30.22 -8.10
C PHE A 104 5.18 -31.31 -7.12
N THR A 105 4.69 -31.26 -5.89
CA THR A 105 5.09 -32.22 -4.85
C THR A 105 3.91 -32.60 -3.97
N CYS A 106 4.00 -33.77 -3.35
CA CYS A 106 3.08 -34.23 -2.33
C CYS A 106 3.84 -34.55 -1.04
N ALA A 107 3.19 -34.39 0.12
CA ALA A 107 3.79 -34.70 1.42
C ALA A 107 4.30 -36.17 1.52
N GLY A 108 3.72 -37.09 0.75
CA GLY A 108 4.18 -38.48 0.63
C GLY A 108 5.47 -38.67 -0.18
N GLY A 109 6.13 -37.60 -0.64
CA GLY A 109 7.43 -37.62 -1.31
C GLY A 109 7.40 -37.82 -2.83
N ALA A 110 6.22 -37.93 -3.45
CA ALA A 110 6.09 -37.95 -4.91
C ALA A 110 6.18 -36.52 -5.47
N TYR A 111 6.90 -36.34 -6.59
CA TYR A 111 7.06 -35.04 -7.23
C TYR A 111 7.32 -35.11 -8.74
N ILE A 112 7.08 -33.98 -9.40
CA ILE A 112 7.45 -33.66 -10.78
C ILE A 112 8.24 -32.34 -10.73
N ARG A 113 9.46 -32.34 -11.26
CA ARG A 113 10.32 -31.13 -11.28
C ARG A 113 10.84 -30.84 -12.68
N LEU A 114 10.73 -29.58 -13.11
CA LEU A 114 11.29 -29.05 -14.35
C LEU A 114 12.39 -28.05 -13.97
N SER A 115 13.63 -28.30 -14.39
CA SER A 115 14.78 -27.44 -14.06
C SER A 115 15.95 -27.64 -15.02
N GLY A 116 16.57 -26.53 -15.47
CA GLY A 116 17.78 -26.59 -16.30
C GLY A 116 17.61 -27.39 -17.60
N GLY A 117 16.41 -27.39 -18.18
CA GLY A 117 16.05 -28.19 -19.37
C GLY A 117 15.72 -29.67 -19.10
N ASN A 118 15.81 -30.12 -17.85
CA ASN A 118 15.52 -31.50 -17.46
C ASN A 118 14.10 -31.65 -16.88
N ILE A 119 13.54 -32.85 -17.03
CA ILE A 119 12.31 -33.30 -16.37
C ILE A 119 12.67 -34.42 -15.42
N GLU A 120 12.28 -34.29 -14.14
CA GLU A 120 12.51 -35.27 -13.09
C GLU A 120 11.17 -35.75 -12.52
N LEU A 121 10.96 -37.07 -12.54
CA LEU A 121 9.81 -37.75 -11.96
C LEU A 121 10.33 -38.64 -10.83
N GLY A 122 9.98 -38.33 -9.59
CA GLY A 122 10.45 -39.07 -8.42
C GLY A 122 9.30 -39.46 -7.50
N CYS A 123 9.31 -40.68 -6.99
CA CYS A 123 8.39 -41.12 -5.94
C CYS A 123 8.96 -42.30 -5.13
N PRO A 124 8.58 -42.45 -3.85
CA PRO A 124 8.92 -43.63 -3.05
C PRO A 124 8.19 -44.92 -3.46
N GLY A 125 7.02 -44.78 -4.10
CA GLY A 125 6.20 -45.89 -4.59
C GLY A 125 6.38 -46.13 -6.09
N ASP A 126 5.34 -46.70 -6.72
CA ASP A 126 5.36 -47.03 -8.15
C ASP A 126 4.92 -45.85 -9.04
N ILE A 127 5.61 -45.67 -10.17
CA ILE A 127 5.11 -44.82 -11.27
C ILE A 127 4.24 -45.68 -12.19
N MET A 128 2.92 -45.56 -12.06
CA MET A 128 1.97 -46.30 -12.90
C MET A 128 1.66 -45.56 -14.20
N MET A 129 2.13 -46.09 -15.33
CA MET A 129 1.88 -45.54 -16.66
C MET A 129 0.83 -46.36 -17.43
N LYS A 130 -0.37 -45.81 -17.63
CA LYS A 130 -1.44 -46.43 -18.44
C LYS A 130 -1.56 -45.70 -19.78
N GLN A 131 -1.00 -46.27 -20.85
CA GLN A 131 -0.90 -45.59 -22.15
C GLN A 131 -1.16 -46.54 -23.34
N SER A 132 -1.64 -45.98 -24.44
CA SER A 132 -1.80 -46.71 -25.72
C SER A 132 -0.49 -46.83 -26.50
N LYS A 133 0.40 -45.82 -26.41
CA LYS A 133 1.69 -45.78 -27.10
C LYS A 133 2.69 -44.90 -26.36
N LEU A 134 3.92 -45.38 -26.20
CA LEU A 134 5.09 -44.62 -25.75
C LEU A 134 6.05 -44.45 -26.93
N LEU A 135 6.44 -43.22 -27.27
CA LEU A 135 7.37 -42.94 -28.37
C LEU A 135 8.59 -42.15 -27.86
N TYR A 136 9.78 -42.61 -28.23
CA TYR A 136 11.04 -41.91 -28.00
C TYR A 136 11.56 -41.37 -29.34
N SER A 137 11.53 -40.06 -29.55
CA SER A 137 11.86 -39.40 -30.82
C SER A 137 13.05 -38.43 -30.75
N GLY A 138 13.87 -38.53 -29.70
CA GLY A 138 14.95 -37.59 -29.43
C GLY A 138 14.50 -36.34 -28.66
N PRO A 139 15.44 -35.44 -28.30
CA PRO A 139 15.15 -34.26 -27.51
C PRO A 139 14.36 -33.21 -28.29
N ALA A 140 13.55 -32.42 -27.59
CA ALA A 140 12.82 -31.26 -28.10
C ALA A 140 12.96 -30.09 -27.13
N SER A 141 12.72 -28.86 -27.61
CA SER A 141 12.74 -27.65 -26.80
C SER A 141 11.56 -26.76 -27.17
N MET A 142 10.98 -26.11 -26.17
CA MET A 142 9.96 -25.07 -26.33
C MET A 142 10.40 -23.87 -25.49
N GLN A 143 10.66 -22.75 -26.15
CA GLN A 143 11.09 -21.53 -25.47
C GLN A 143 9.86 -20.76 -24.99
N SER A 144 9.79 -20.48 -23.69
CA SER A 144 8.76 -19.61 -23.11
C SER A 144 9.31 -18.20 -23.00
N ASN A 145 8.49 -17.19 -23.29
CA ASN A 145 8.85 -15.80 -23.07
C ASN A 145 8.44 -15.42 -21.64
N ILE A 146 9.41 -15.09 -20.80
CA ILE A 146 9.16 -14.68 -19.42
C ILE A 146 9.03 -13.15 -19.43
N PRO A 147 7.87 -12.60 -19.01
CA PRO A 147 7.74 -11.15 -18.91
C PRO A 147 8.71 -10.63 -17.85
N GLU A 148 9.51 -9.62 -18.22
CA GLU A 148 10.31 -8.87 -17.26
C GLU A 148 9.36 -7.99 -16.45
N LEU A 149 9.35 -8.21 -15.13
CA LEU A 149 8.64 -7.33 -14.20
C LEU A 149 9.51 -6.08 -13.98
N PRO A 150 8.89 -4.90 -13.78
CA PRO A 150 9.65 -3.70 -13.47
C PRO A 150 10.40 -3.91 -12.16
N ASP A 151 11.70 -3.59 -12.17
CA ASP A 151 12.45 -3.45 -10.93
C ASP A 151 11.84 -2.31 -10.10
N SER A 152 11.97 -2.37 -8.77
CA SER A 152 11.70 -1.22 -7.91
C SER A 152 12.65 -0.09 -8.32
N GLY A 153 12.17 0.79 -9.19
CA GLY A 153 12.89 1.97 -9.64
C GLY A 153 12.89 3.06 -8.57
N PRO A 154 13.72 4.11 -8.73
CA PRO A 154 13.71 5.26 -7.84
C PRO A 154 12.29 5.84 -7.74
N GLN A 155 11.82 6.10 -6.52
CA GLN A 155 10.49 6.64 -6.28
C GLN A 155 10.43 8.08 -6.78
N SER A 156 9.76 8.37 -7.88
CA SER A 156 9.64 9.74 -8.36
C SER A 156 8.47 10.47 -7.72
N MET A 157 8.66 11.76 -7.42
CA MET A 157 7.62 12.61 -6.82
C MET A 157 7.49 13.92 -7.58
N SER A 158 6.24 14.33 -7.82
CA SER A 158 5.87 15.70 -8.20
C SER A 158 4.84 16.26 -7.22
N PHE A 159 4.91 17.56 -6.99
CA PHE A 159 3.97 18.28 -6.15
C PHE A 159 2.97 19.01 -7.05
N MET A 160 1.69 18.94 -6.70
CA MET A 160 0.65 19.72 -7.35
C MET A 160 0.10 20.76 -6.38
N LEU A 161 0.11 22.03 -6.80
CA LEU A 161 -0.39 23.16 -6.04
C LEU A 161 -1.41 23.94 -6.86
N LEU A 162 -2.65 23.86 -6.41
CA LEU A 162 -3.81 24.53 -7.00
C LEU A 162 -4.47 25.41 -5.94
N ASP A 163 -5.07 26.52 -6.36
CA ASP A 163 -5.92 27.30 -5.48
C ASP A 163 -7.28 26.60 -5.23
N ALA A 164 -8.10 27.17 -4.35
CA ALA A 164 -9.43 26.62 -4.02
C ALA A 164 -10.41 26.57 -5.21
N LEU A 165 -10.08 27.23 -6.33
CA LEU A 165 -10.85 27.24 -7.57
C LEU A 165 -10.24 26.32 -8.64
N GLY A 166 -9.15 25.61 -8.34
CA GLY A 166 -8.44 24.72 -9.26
C GLY A 166 -7.51 25.42 -10.23
N ASN A 167 -7.21 26.70 -10.04
CA ASN A 167 -6.21 27.39 -10.86
C ASN A 167 -4.80 27.06 -10.36
N ALA A 168 -3.87 26.94 -11.31
CA ALA A 168 -2.45 26.79 -11.02
C ALA A 168 -1.96 27.85 -10.03
N ALA A 169 -1.14 27.42 -9.06
CA ALA A 169 -0.44 28.34 -8.18
C ALA A 169 0.41 29.34 -8.97
N PRO A 170 0.62 30.56 -8.44
CA PRO A 170 1.44 31.58 -9.09
C PRO A 170 2.83 31.04 -9.44
N SER A 171 3.37 31.39 -10.60
CA SER A 171 4.71 30.97 -11.05
C SER A 171 5.87 31.45 -10.15
N THR A 172 5.58 32.33 -9.19
CA THR A 172 6.51 32.79 -8.15
C THR A 172 6.69 31.78 -7.02
N MET A 173 5.81 30.78 -6.88
CA MET A 173 5.95 29.73 -5.88
C MET A 173 6.95 28.66 -6.35
N LYS A 174 7.69 28.14 -5.38
CA LYS A 174 8.63 27.03 -5.56
C LYS A 174 8.44 25.99 -4.47
N VAL A 175 8.76 24.75 -4.80
CA VAL A 175 9.01 23.68 -3.83
C VAL A 175 10.52 23.56 -3.63
N SER A 176 10.95 23.43 -2.38
CA SER A 176 12.33 23.17 -2.01
C SER A 176 12.36 21.99 -1.05
N LEU A 177 13.10 20.95 -1.38
CA LEU A 177 13.29 19.77 -0.56
C LEU A 177 14.58 19.92 0.24
N PHE A 178 14.52 19.57 1.51
CA PHE A 178 15.64 19.57 2.44
C PHE A 178 15.80 18.18 3.03
N ASP A 179 17.04 17.71 3.11
CA ASP A 179 17.34 16.48 3.84
C ASP A 179 16.97 16.66 5.32
N SER A 180 16.25 15.69 5.88
CA SER A 180 15.73 15.76 7.25
C SER A 180 16.84 15.83 8.31
N LYS A 181 18.01 15.22 8.06
CA LYS A 181 19.11 15.10 9.03
C LYS A 181 20.03 16.32 8.99
N SER A 182 20.57 16.63 7.81
CA SER A 182 21.51 17.72 7.58
C SER A 182 20.82 19.08 7.47
N LYS A 183 19.53 19.11 7.13
CA LYS A 183 18.75 20.33 6.81
C LYS A 183 19.31 21.09 5.61
N GLU A 184 20.15 20.45 4.80
CA GLU A 184 20.65 21.02 3.55
C GLU A 184 19.61 20.86 2.43
N GLN A 185 19.54 21.83 1.53
CA GLN A 185 18.61 21.78 0.40
C GLN A 185 19.11 20.77 -0.63
N ILE A 186 18.31 19.73 -0.89
CA ILE A 186 18.65 18.64 -1.82
C ILE A 186 18.06 18.87 -3.22
N TRP A 187 16.93 19.58 -3.31
CA TRP A 187 16.28 19.84 -4.61
C TRP A 187 15.35 21.06 -4.54
N SER A 188 15.11 21.72 -5.68
CA SER A 188 14.07 22.74 -5.78
C SER A 188 13.53 22.85 -7.21
N SER A 189 12.23 23.10 -7.32
CA SER A 189 11.57 23.39 -8.60
C SER A 189 10.54 24.50 -8.43
N ALA A 190 10.41 25.34 -9.46
CA ALA A 190 9.24 26.18 -9.64
C ALA A 190 8.02 25.34 -10.06
N PHE A 191 6.82 25.87 -9.86
CA PHE A 191 5.60 25.29 -10.41
C PHE A 191 5.33 25.81 -11.83
N ASN A 192 4.94 24.91 -12.72
CA ASN A 192 4.44 25.24 -14.05
C ASN A 192 3.05 24.63 -14.20
N ASP A 193 2.04 25.47 -14.45
CA ASP A 193 0.63 25.06 -14.49
C ASP A 193 0.18 24.28 -13.24
N GLY A 194 0.73 24.65 -12.07
CA GLY A 194 0.39 24.03 -10.79
C GLY A 194 1.14 22.73 -10.51
N GLU A 195 2.01 22.25 -11.39
CA GLU A 195 2.85 21.06 -11.15
C GLU A 195 4.32 21.43 -10.99
N SER A 196 5.02 20.82 -10.04
CA SER A 196 6.48 20.93 -9.92
C SER A 196 7.20 20.05 -10.94
N GLY A 197 8.50 20.26 -11.12
CA GLY A 197 9.35 19.26 -11.75
C GLY A 197 9.31 17.92 -10.99
N CYS A 198 9.78 16.86 -11.65
CA CYS A 198 9.93 15.55 -11.06
C CYS A 198 11.22 15.49 -10.24
N PHE A 199 11.11 15.12 -8.96
CA PHE A 199 12.27 14.75 -8.15
C PHE A 199 12.44 13.24 -8.19
N GLU A 200 13.63 12.78 -8.61
CA GLU A 200 14.03 11.38 -8.63
C GLU A 200 15.13 11.17 -7.57
N PRO A 201 14.75 10.87 -6.31
CA PRO A 201 15.70 10.55 -5.27
C PRO A 201 16.47 9.26 -5.63
N PRO A 202 17.79 9.22 -5.39
CA PRO A 202 18.59 8.04 -5.63
C PRO A 202 18.27 6.88 -4.65
N GLU A 203 17.78 7.18 -3.43
CA GLU A 203 17.34 6.22 -2.40
C GLU A 203 16.12 6.76 -1.62
N SER A 204 15.36 5.89 -0.93
CA SER A 204 14.23 6.31 -0.07
C SER A 204 14.79 7.00 1.18
N GLU A 205 14.82 8.33 1.19
CA GLU A 205 15.31 9.13 2.32
C GLU A 205 14.26 10.13 2.82
N ASN A 206 14.29 10.43 4.12
CA ASN A 206 13.38 11.36 4.78
C ASN A 206 13.72 12.81 4.39
N PHE A 207 12.72 13.58 3.98
CA PHE A 207 12.90 14.97 3.57
C PHE A 207 11.79 15.89 4.09
N HIS A 208 12.12 17.18 4.17
CA HIS A 208 11.16 18.25 4.36
C HIS A 208 10.94 19.00 3.04
N ALA A 209 9.69 19.12 2.60
CA ALA A 209 9.32 19.97 1.48
C ALA A 209 8.78 21.31 1.99
N ILE A 210 9.42 22.40 1.60
CA ILE A 210 8.93 23.75 1.83
C ILE A 210 8.36 24.27 0.51
N ILE A 211 7.07 24.61 0.52
CA ILE A 211 6.36 25.17 -0.63
C ILE A 211 5.97 26.60 -0.31
N GLY A 212 6.37 27.55 -1.16
CA GLY A 212 6.07 28.95 -0.90
C GLY A 212 6.72 29.96 -1.85
N ASP A 213 6.48 31.23 -1.54
CA ASP A 213 7.12 32.40 -2.12
C ASP A 213 7.84 33.22 -1.01
N ASP A 214 8.36 34.40 -1.34
CA ASP A 214 9.10 35.25 -0.39
C ASP A 214 8.25 35.77 0.80
N LYS A 215 6.93 35.56 0.79
CA LYS A 215 5.99 36.07 1.82
C LYS A 215 5.26 34.97 2.58
N TRP A 216 5.08 33.79 1.99
CA TRP A 216 4.33 32.67 2.58
C TRP A 216 5.03 31.34 2.33
N THR A 217 5.13 30.49 3.36
CA THR A 217 5.70 29.15 3.28
C THR A 217 4.84 28.14 4.02
N SER A 218 4.68 26.94 3.46
CA SER A 218 4.12 25.76 4.13
C SER A 218 5.19 24.68 4.22
N LEU A 219 5.26 23.99 5.36
CA LEU A 219 6.19 22.89 5.62
C LEU A 219 5.43 21.56 5.51
N PHE A 220 5.97 20.65 4.71
CA PHE A 220 5.54 19.26 4.62
C PHE A 220 6.72 18.37 4.96
N SER A 221 6.49 17.26 5.66
CA SER A 221 7.53 16.29 6.02
C SER A 221 7.15 14.92 5.52
N TYR A 222 8.11 14.22 4.93
CA TYR A 222 8.03 12.79 4.62
C TYR A 222 8.96 12.04 5.57
N ASN A 223 8.41 11.11 6.34
CA ASN A 223 9.14 10.26 7.28
C ASN A 223 8.82 8.80 6.97
N ASP A 224 9.84 8.04 6.59
CA ASP A 224 9.84 6.60 6.29
C ASP A 224 10.24 5.77 7.52
N GLU A 225 10.57 6.43 8.64
CA GLU A 225 10.78 5.77 9.94
C GLU A 225 9.43 5.53 10.64
N HIS A 226 8.99 4.27 10.66
CA HIS A 226 7.98 3.80 11.60
C HIS A 226 8.54 3.77 13.01
N ASP A 227 8.34 4.86 13.74
CA ASP A 227 8.43 4.84 15.19
C ASP A 227 7.23 4.05 15.73
N ILE A 228 7.43 2.75 15.95
CA ILE A 228 6.62 1.99 16.90
C ILE A 228 7.11 2.46 18.28
N GLU A 229 6.44 3.46 18.85
CA GLU A 229 6.56 3.72 20.28
C GLU A 229 5.88 2.56 21.01
N ASP A 230 6.69 1.58 21.42
CA ASP A 230 6.34 0.59 22.46
C ASP A 230 6.21 1.35 23.79
N GLU A 231 5.02 1.90 24.08
CA GLU A 231 4.63 2.19 25.46
C GLU A 231 4.12 0.91 26.12
N THR A 232 5.05 0.15 26.73
CA THR A 232 4.72 -0.70 27.87
C THR A 232 5.55 -0.28 29.08
N ASP A 233 4.79 0.14 30.09
CA ASP A 233 5.06 0.54 31.48
C ASP A 233 6.39 0.14 32.14
N ASP A 234 6.92 1.05 32.99
CA ASP A 234 7.34 0.73 34.36
C ASP A 234 7.49 2.03 35.23
N ASP A 235 6.59 2.15 36.21
CA ASP A 235 6.74 2.66 37.57
C ASP A 235 7.43 4.01 37.87
N LEU A 236 6.64 5.03 38.20
CA LEU A 236 6.98 6.00 39.27
C LEU A 236 5.74 6.38 40.08
N ASP A 237 5.56 5.70 41.22
CA ASP A 237 4.68 6.06 42.33
C ASP A 237 5.00 7.46 42.87
N PHE A 238 3.98 8.31 43.05
CA PHE A 238 3.97 9.38 44.05
C PHE A 238 2.54 9.64 44.53
N ASP A 239 2.11 8.86 45.51
CA ASP A 239 1.07 9.26 46.45
C ASP A 239 1.69 10.14 47.56
N GLU A 240 0.86 11.01 48.13
CA GLU A 240 0.96 11.62 49.47
C GLU A 240 1.40 13.12 49.63
N HIS A 241 0.34 13.96 49.66
CA HIS A 241 0.01 15.10 50.56
C HIS A 241 0.88 16.38 50.70
N GLY A 242 0.17 17.53 50.68
CA GLY A 242 0.64 18.92 50.94
C GLY A 242 1.05 19.23 52.40
N PRO A 243 1.25 20.51 52.83
CA PRO A 243 0.25 21.60 52.76
C PRO A 243 0.74 23.05 52.50
N GLN A 244 -0.22 23.89 52.08
CA GLN A 244 -0.54 25.33 52.35
C GLN A 244 0.56 26.38 52.66
N TYR A 245 0.48 27.56 52.02
CA TYR A 245 -0.05 28.80 52.65
C TYR A 245 -0.26 29.98 51.68
N ASP A 246 -1.19 30.84 52.11
CA ASP A 246 -1.91 31.94 51.45
C ASP A 246 -1.11 33.20 51.08
N GLY A 247 -1.62 33.93 50.07
CA GLY A 247 -1.35 35.34 49.85
C GLY A 247 -2.67 36.11 49.70
N GLU A 248 -3.08 36.79 50.77
CA GLU A 248 -4.21 37.73 50.80
C GLU A 248 -4.00 38.91 49.83
N LEU A 249 -5.01 39.24 49.04
CA LEU A 249 -5.20 40.57 48.46
C LEU A 249 -6.27 41.29 49.29
N ASN A 250 -5.87 42.39 49.91
CA ASN A 250 -6.70 43.27 50.71
C ASN A 250 -6.73 44.62 49.97
N GLU A 251 -7.88 45.01 49.40
CA GLU A 251 -8.20 46.43 49.17
C GLU A 251 -9.60 46.72 49.70
N GLN A 252 -9.66 47.85 50.40
CA GLN A 252 -10.66 48.27 51.38
C GLN A 252 -11.94 48.86 50.77
N ASP A 253 -13.01 48.73 51.56
CA ASP A 253 -14.28 49.46 51.52
C ASP A 253 -14.17 50.97 51.23
N LYS A 254 -15.19 51.51 50.57
CA LYS A 254 -15.96 52.67 51.06
C LYS A 254 -17.29 52.83 50.31
N GLU A 255 -18.35 53.01 51.11
CA GLU A 255 -19.70 53.55 50.86
C GLU A 255 -20.10 53.97 49.45
#